data_AF-A0AAW1KCB4-F1
#
_entry.id   AF-A0AAW1KCB4-F1
#
_cell.length_a   1.000
_cell.length_b   1.000
_cell.length_c   1.000
_cell.angle_alpha   90.00
_cell.angle_beta   90.00
_cell.angle_gamma   90.00
#
_symmetry.space_group_name_H-M   'P 1'
#
loop_
_entity.id
_entity.type
_entity.pdbx_description
1 polymer ?
#
loop_
_entity_poly.entity_id
_entity_poly.type
_entity_poly.pdbx_seq_one_letter_code
_entity_poly.pdbx_strand_id
1 'polypeptide(L)'
;MPLEIPLEGVGTCLREMGFSIDHIVRMSRNGSKVVMPLILVKLTRDQAHIYNIKELVGLDVSVEALSLDPVWGSASDVKVCGEEHVARECPHPKTDPPTCANCHAEHPANYRGCARFPRQSPCVFPARGECVGLEATNSQDY
;
A
#
# COMPACT_ATOMS: atom_id res chain seq x y z
N MET A 1 1.88 -14.22 -9.54
CA MET A 1 1.71 -15.65 -9.86
C MET A 1 0.96 -15.84 -11.18
N PRO A 2 1.47 -16.63 -12.14
CA PRO A 2 0.85 -16.87 -13.46
C PRO A 2 -0.58 -17.40 -13.39
N LEU A 3 -1.39 -17.09 -14.41
CA LEU A 3 -2.82 -17.44 -14.46
C LEU A 3 -3.05 -18.90 -14.86
N GLU A 4 -2.07 -19.53 -15.49
CA GLU A 4 -2.11 -20.91 -15.96
C GLU A 4 -2.03 -21.91 -14.82
N ILE A 5 -1.48 -21.50 -13.67
CA ILE A 5 -1.33 -22.39 -12.52
C ILE A 5 -2.69 -22.59 -11.84
N PRO A 6 -3.16 -23.84 -11.71
CA PRO A 6 -4.44 -24.12 -11.06
C PRO A 6 -4.35 -23.89 -9.55
N LEU A 7 -5.45 -23.40 -8.95
CA LEU A 7 -5.55 -23.19 -7.50
C LEU A 7 -5.39 -24.51 -6.71
N GLU A 8 -5.77 -25.64 -7.30
CA GLU A 8 -5.62 -26.97 -6.72
C GLU A 8 -4.15 -27.30 -6.43
N GLY A 9 -3.25 -27.00 -7.38
CA GLY A 9 -1.81 -27.24 -7.21
C GLY A 9 -1.23 -26.42 -6.06
N VAL A 10 -1.64 -25.15 -5.96
CA VAL A 10 -1.26 -24.26 -4.85
C VAL A 10 -1.72 -24.81 -3.51
N GLY A 11 -2.99 -25.24 -3.45
CA GLY A 11 -3.57 -25.81 -2.23
C GLY A 11 -2.88 -27.10 -1.79
N THR A 12 -2.54 -27.98 -2.73
CA THR A 12 -1.80 -29.23 -2.43
C THR A 12 -0.40 -28.94 -1.90
N CYS A 13 0.38 -28.08 -2.57
CA CYS A 13 1.73 -27.73 -2.09
C CYS A 13 1.70 -27.11 -0.69
N LEU A 14 0.75 -26.20 -0.42
CA LEU A 14 0.62 -25.60 0.91
C LEU A 14 0.24 -26.64 1.98
N ARG A 15 -0.62 -27.62 1.67
CA ARG A 15 -0.96 -28.71 2.60
C ARG A 15 0.21 -29.65 2.84
N GLU A 16 1.00 -29.97 1.82
CA GLU A 16 2.21 -30.78 1.94
C GLU A 16 3.27 -30.10 2.82
N MET A 17 3.34 -28.77 2.79
CA MET A 17 4.17 -27.98 3.71
C MET A 17 3.60 -27.87 5.14
N GLY A 18 2.43 -28.46 5.42
CA GLY A 18 1.82 -28.50 6.75
C GLY A 18 0.84 -27.38 7.07
N PHE A 19 0.41 -26.59 6.08
CA PHE A 19 -0.57 -25.52 6.29
C PHE A 19 -2.01 -26.05 6.21
N SER A 20 -2.84 -25.66 7.19
CA SER A 20 -4.27 -25.97 7.18
C SER A 20 -5.04 -24.86 6.48
N ILE A 21 -5.50 -25.12 5.25
CA ILE A 21 -6.22 -24.16 4.41
C ILE A 21 -7.73 -24.34 4.55
N ASP A 22 -8.42 -23.24 4.86
CA ASP A 22 -9.88 -23.14 4.88
C ASP A 22 -10.42 -22.77 3.49
N HIS A 23 -9.81 -21.75 2.86
CA HIS A 23 -10.29 -21.23 1.60
C HIS A 23 -9.14 -20.70 0.72
N ILE A 24 -9.25 -20.90 -0.59
CA ILE A 24 -8.28 -20.40 -1.57
C ILE A 24 -9.03 -19.83 -2.78
N VAL A 25 -8.70 -18.59 -3.15
CA VAL A 25 -9.33 -17.91 -4.29
C VAL A 25 -8.31 -17.07 -5.04
N ARG A 26 -8.41 -17.07 -6.37
CA ARG A 26 -7.71 -16.09 -7.20
C ARG A 26 -8.48 -14.78 -7.22
N MET A 27 -7.80 -13.69 -6.91
CA MET A 27 -8.45 -12.37 -6.83
C MET A 27 -8.78 -11.85 -8.23
N SER A 28 -9.83 -11.02 -8.33
CA SER A 28 -10.14 -10.21 -9.50
C SER A 28 -10.06 -8.73 -9.15
N ARG A 29 -9.79 -7.88 -10.13
CA ARG A 29 -9.77 -6.43 -9.91
C ARG A 29 -11.18 -5.96 -9.57
N ASN A 30 -11.32 -5.17 -8.51
CA ASN A 30 -12.61 -4.73 -7.98
C ASN A 30 -13.53 -4.16 -9.08
N GLY A 31 -14.78 -4.63 -9.15
CA GLY A 31 -15.75 -4.23 -10.16
C GLY A 31 -15.52 -4.77 -11.58
N SER A 32 -14.46 -5.56 -11.80
CA SER A 32 -14.14 -6.15 -13.11
C SER A 32 -13.98 -7.67 -13.00
N LYS A 33 -14.34 -8.39 -14.07
CA LYS A 33 -14.09 -9.85 -14.17
C LYS A 33 -12.64 -10.19 -14.56
N VAL A 34 -11.75 -9.20 -14.57
CA VAL A 34 -10.34 -9.42 -14.91
C VAL A 34 -9.64 -10.04 -13.70
N VAL A 35 -9.20 -11.29 -13.87
CA VAL A 35 -8.44 -12.04 -12.86
C VAL A 35 -7.04 -11.48 -12.71
N MET A 36 -6.57 -11.40 -11.47
CA MET A 36 -5.26 -10.91 -11.11
C MET A 36 -4.29 -12.07 -10.86
N PRO A 37 -2.98 -11.85 -11.05
CA PRO A 37 -1.94 -12.82 -10.70
C PRO A 37 -1.70 -12.89 -9.17
N LEU A 38 -2.76 -12.73 -8.38
CA LEU A 38 -2.77 -12.69 -6.92
C LEU A 38 -3.75 -13.73 -6.39
N ILE A 39 -3.33 -14.47 -5.37
CA ILE A 39 -4.13 -15.50 -4.72
C ILE A 39 -4.30 -15.12 -3.26
N LEU A 40 -5.55 -15.18 -2.79
CA LEU A 40 -5.88 -15.04 -1.39
C LEU A 40 -6.06 -16.43 -0.79
N VAL A 41 -5.32 -16.69 0.29
CA VAL A 41 -5.41 -17.94 1.05
C VAL A 41 -5.87 -17.60 2.46
N LYS A 42 -6.91 -18.27 2.93
CA LYS A 42 -7.38 -18.22 4.31
C LYS A 42 -6.98 -19.50 5.02
N LEU A 43 -6.22 -19.35 6.09
CA LEU A 43 -5.79 -20.47 6.94
C LEU A 43 -6.80 -20.70 8.06
N THR A 44 -6.91 -21.96 8.51
CA THR A 44 -7.78 -22.33 9.63
C THR A 44 -7.28 -21.78 10.97
N ARG A 45 -5.96 -21.62 11.10
CA ARG A 45 -5.29 -21.09 12.29
C ARG A 45 -4.23 -20.09 11.86
N ASP A 46 -3.84 -19.22 12.79
CA ASP A 46 -2.70 -18.35 12.57
C ASP A 46 -1.42 -19.18 12.51
N GLN A 47 -0.74 -19.11 11.37
CA GLN A 47 0.46 -19.87 11.04
C GLN A 47 1.50 -18.90 10.48
N ALA A 48 2.13 -18.10 11.35
CA ALA A 48 3.08 -17.04 10.99
C ALA A 48 4.26 -17.48 10.10
N HIS A 49 4.61 -18.76 10.09
CA HIS A 49 5.65 -19.30 9.22
C HIS A 49 5.28 -19.31 7.73
N ILE A 50 4.01 -19.03 7.37
CA ILE A 50 3.59 -18.91 5.97
C ILE A 50 4.30 -17.76 5.25
N TYR A 51 4.69 -16.70 5.97
CA TYR A 51 5.42 -15.56 5.41
C TYR A 51 6.87 -15.89 5.02
N ASN A 52 7.39 -17.04 5.47
CA ASN A 52 8.74 -17.49 5.12
C ASN A 52 8.79 -18.27 3.80
N ILE A 53 7.64 -18.56 3.18
CA ILE A 53 7.58 -19.24 1.88
C ILE A 53 8.12 -18.29 0.82
N LYS A 54 9.21 -18.72 0.16
CA LYS A 54 9.81 -17.99 -0.96
C LYS A 54 9.57 -18.65 -2.30
N GLU A 55 9.34 -19.97 -2.30
CA GLU A 55 9.12 -20.74 -3.51
C GLU A 55 7.84 -21.56 -3.38
N LEU A 56 6.98 -21.51 -4.39
CA LEU A 56 5.74 -22.29 -4.44
C LEU A 56 5.41 -22.66 -5.88
N VAL A 57 5.16 -23.94 -6.14
CA VAL A 57 4.91 -24.48 -7.50
C VAL A 57 6.04 -24.12 -8.49
N GLY A 58 7.30 -24.14 -8.03
CA GLY A 58 8.48 -23.83 -8.84
C GLY A 58 8.59 -22.35 -9.25
N LEU A 59 7.94 -21.46 -8.51
CA LEU A 59 8.00 -20.01 -8.71
C LEU A 59 8.46 -19.30 -7.45
N ASP A 60 9.25 -18.25 -7.64
CA ASP A 60 9.50 -17.28 -6.58
C ASP A 60 8.21 -16.49 -6.27
N VAL A 61 7.80 -16.56 -5.02
CA VAL A 61 6.58 -15.91 -4.50
C VAL A 61 6.90 -15.00 -3.33
N SER A 62 6.10 -13.94 -3.20
CA SER A 62 6.04 -13.11 -2.00
C SER A 62 4.70 -13.33 -1.32
N VAL A 63 4.72 -13.54 0.00
CA VAL A 63 3.51 -13.76 0.81
C VAL A 63 3.36 -12.58 1.75
N GLU A 64 2.20 -11.93 1.70
CA GLU A 64 1.89 -10.75 2.50
C GLU A 64 0.59 -10.95 3.27
N ALA A 65 0.52 -10.33 4.45
CA ALA A 65 -0.72 -10.30 5.21
C ALA A 65 -1.76 -9.47 4.44
N LEU A 66 -3.00 -9.95 4.39
CA LEU A 66 -4.09 -9.12 3.88
C LEU A 66 -4.34 -8.00 4.89
N SER A 67 -3.81 -6.80 4.62
CA SER A 67 -4.10 -5.62 5.42
C SER A 67 -5.57 -5.24 5.18
N LEU A 68 -6.41 -5.59 6.15
CA LEU A 68 -7.81 -5.14 6.24
C LEU A 68 -7.93 -3.80 6.94
N ASP A 69 -6.83 -3.29 7.49
CA ASP A 69 -6.81 -1.96 8.06
C ASP A 69 -7.16 -0.99 6.94
N PRO A 70 -8.22 -0.19 7.08
CA PRO A 70 -8.32 0.98 6.24
C PRO A 70 -7.03 1.75 6.51
N VAL A 71 -6.28 2.06 5.45
CA VAL A 71 -5.32 3.17 5.46
C VAL A 71 -6.13 4.47 5.61
N TRP A 72 -6.86 4.60 6.72
CA TRP A 72 -7.14 5.86 7.32
C TRP A 72 -5.85 6.18 8.04
N GLY A 73 -5.10 7.13 7.48
CA GLY A 73 -3.97 7.73 8.17
C GLY A 73 -4.35 7.93 9.63
N SER A 74 -3.47 7.50 10.53
CA SER A 74 -3.58 7.72 11.96
C SER A 74 -4.24 9.07 12.22
N ALA A 75 -5.34 9.07 12.96
CA ALA A 75 -6.22 10.22 13.18
C ALA A 75 -5.58 11.30 14.08
N SER A 76 -4.33 11.67 13.82
CA SER A 76 -3.55 12.65 14.57
C SER A 76 -3.24 13.92 13.76
N ASP A 77 -3.41 13.93 12.44
CA ASP A 77 -3.14 15.12 11.64
C ASP A 77 -4.40 15.99 11.50
N VAL A 78 -4.52 16.98 12.38
CA VAL A 78 -5.54 18.01 12.27
C VAL A 78 -5.18 18.93 11.11
N LYS A 79 -5.98 18.86 10.04
CA LYS A 79 -5.86 19.68 8.82
C LYS A 79 -5.89 21.20 9.02
N VAL A 80 -6.12 21.68 10.24
CA VAL A 80 -6.19 23.10 10.57
C VAL A 80 -4.78 23.65 10.85
N CYS A 81 -4.05 22.99 11.75
CA CYS A 81 -2.84 23.54 12.37
C CYS A 81 -1.55 22.78 12.00
N GLY A 82 -1.63 21.56 11.45
CA GLY A 82 -0.46 20.81 10.98
C GLY A 82 0.48 20.30 12.09
N GLU A 83 0.05 20.37 13.35
CA GLU A 83 0.75 19.84 14.52
C GLU A 83 0.12 18.51 14.97
N GLU A 84 0.89 17.68 15.67
CA GLU A 84 0.48 16.37 16.17
C GLU A 84 -0.33 16.51 17.48
N HIS A 85 -1.65 16.68 17.34
CA HIS A 85 -2.60 16.62 18.45
C HIS A 85 -3.99 16.21 17.94
N VAL A 86 -4.89 15.78 18.83
CA VAL A 86 -6.27 15.44 18.44
C VAL A 86 -7.07 16.69 18.05
N ALA A 87 -7.96 16.60 17.05
CA ALA A 87 -8.75 17.72 16.50
C ALA A 87 -9.57 18.53 17.51
N ARG A 88 -9.81 17.98 18.71
CA ARG A 88 -10.52 18.65 19.81
C ARG A 88 -9.62 19.52 20.67
N GLU A 89 -8.31 19.27 20.64
CA GLU A 89 -7.27 19.93 21.42
C GLU A 89 -6.47 20.94 20.58
N CYS A 90 -6.82 21.17 19.30
CA CYS A 90 -6.15 22.20 18.51
C CYS A 90 -6.41 23.58 19.12
N PRO A 91 -5.36 24.36 19.44
CA PRO A 91 -5.50 25.72 19.94
C PRO A 91 -6.01 26.69 18.86
N HIS A 92 -5.97 26.27 17.59
CA HIS A 92 -6.42 27.07 16.45
C HIS A 92 -7.95 26.94 16.26
N PRO A 93 -8.68 28.07 16.19
CA PRO A 93 -10.12 28.03 15.98
C PRO A 93 -10.45 27.48 14.58
N LYS A 94 -11.57 26.76 14.47
CA LYS A 94 -12.02 26.10 13.23
C LYS A 94 -12.37 27.06 12.08
N THR A 95 -12.32 28.37 12.34
CA THR A 95 -12.60 29.45 11.38
C THR A 95 -11.40 29.85 10.56
N ASP A 96 -10.19 29.48 10.97
CA ASP A 96 -8.97 29.87 10.27
C ASP A 96 -8.71 28.97 9.06
N PRO A 97 -8.11 29.50 7.97
CA PRO A 97 -7.85 28.73 6.78
C PRO A 97 -6.89 27.57 7.07
N PRO A 98 -7.14 26.37 6.52
CA PRO A 98 -6.29 25.21 6.76
C PRO A 98 -4.90 25.43 6.15
N THR A 99 -3.85 25.01 6.87
CA THR A 99 -2.47 25.11 6.39
C THR A 99 -2.07 23.89 5.56
N CYS A 100 -1.35 24.09 4.46
CA CYS A 100 -0.95 23.02 3.57
C CYS A 100 0.22 22.20 4.14
N ALA A 101 0.07 20.89 4.29
CA ALA A 101 1.18 20.02 4.71
C ALA A 101 2.36 19.96 3.71
N ASN A 102 2.17 20.36 2.44
CA ASN A 102 3.21 20.29 1.41
C ASN A 102 4.00 21.59 1.24
N CYS A 103 3.41 22.74 1.55
CA CYS A 103 4.01 24.07 1.32
C CYS A 103 3.78 25.09 2.45
N HIS A 104 3.05 24.71 3.49
CA HIS A 104 2.70 25.54 4.65
C HIS A 104 1.97 26.86 4.32
N ALA A 105 1.38 26.98 3.14
CA ALA A 105 0.52 28.11 2.76
C ALA A 105 -0.94 27.89 3.20
N GLU A 106 -1.75 28.95 3.17
CA GLU A 106 -3.16 29.00 3.56
C GLU A 106 -4.10 28.31 2.54
N HIS A 107 -3.94 27.01 2.39
CA HIS A 107 -4.86 26.15 1.64
C HIS A 107 -4.69 24.68 2.08
N PRO A 108 -5.69 23.81 1.88
CA PRO A 108 -5.55 22.40 2.22
C PRO A 108 -4.47 21.71 1.34
N ALA A 109 -3.88 20.62 1.83
CA ALA A 109 -2.90 19.82 1.10
C ALA A 109 -3.42 19.25 -0.25
N ASN A 110 -4.74 19.14 -0.40
CA ASN A 110 -5.39 18.67 -1.63
C ASN A 110 -5.58 19.77 -2.70
N TYR A 111 -5.17 21.02 -2.41
CA TYR A 111 -5.32 22.13 -3.35
C TYR A 111 -4.44 21.94 -4.60
N ARG A 112 -5.07 21.83 -5.78
CA ARG A 112 -4.40 21.58 -7.06
C ARG A 112 -3.52 22.74 -7.54
N GLY A 113 -3.72 23.94 -6.99
CA GLY A 113 -2.89 25.12 -7.25
C GLY A 113 -1.63 25.20 -6.37
N CYS A 114 -1.40 24.23 -5.48
CA CYS A 114 -0.20 24.21 -4.65
C CYS A 114 1.06 23.98 -5.49
N ALA A 115 2.09 24.81 -5.30
CA ALA A 115 3.37 24.69 -5.99
C ALA A 115 4.09 23.34 -5.71
N ARG A 116 3.88 22.78 -4.51
CA ARG A 116 4.42 21.48 -4.06
C ARG A 116 3.40 20.34 -4.18
N PHE A 117 2.29 20.53 -4.90
CA PHE A 117 1.32 19.46 -5.11
C PHE A 117 1.98 18.28 -5.83
N PRO A 118 1.91 17.03 -5.32
CA PRO A 118 2.46 15.88 -5.99
C PRO A 118 1.79 15.73 -7.36
N ARG A 119 2.52 16.12 -8.42
CA ARG A 119 2.10 15.80 -9.78
C ARG A 119 2.29 14.31 -9.91
N GLN A 120 1.22 13.59 -10.24
CA GLN A 120 1.34 12.17 -10.55
C GLN A 120 2.30 12.04 -11.73
N SER A 121 3.56 11.73 -11.44
CA SER A 121 4.47 11.22 -12.45
C SER A 121 3.80 9.97 -13.00
N PRO A 122 3.58 9.85 -14.32
CA PRO A 122 3.18 8.56 -14.87
C PRO A 122 4.20 7.54 -14.38
N CYS A 123 3.71 6.46 -13.77
CA CYS A 123 4.57 5.39 -13.29
C CYS A 123 5.17 4.71 -14.53
N VAL A 124 6.36 5.15 -14.94
CA VAL A 124 7.16 4.45 -15.94
C VAL A 124 7.89 3.37 -15.17
N PHE A 125 7.40 2.13 -15.26
CA PHE A 125 8.14 0.96 -14.83
C PHE A 125 9.21 0.64 -15.90
N PRO A 126 10.51 0.91 -15.70
CA PRO A 126 11.52 0.35 -16.57
C PRO A 126 11.58 -1.17 -16.35
N ALA A 127 11.77 -1.92 -17.44
CA ALA A 127 11.65 -3.38 -17.50
C ALA A 127 12.69 -4.17 -16.66
N ARG A 128 13.52 -3.51 -15.85
CA ARG A 128 14.46 -4.14 -14.93
C ARG A 128 14.46 -3.34 -13.62
N GLY A 129 13.96 -3.98 -12.57
CA GLY A 129 13.69 -3.37 -11.27
C GLY A 129 14.96 -2.95 -10.54
N GLU A 130 15.38 -1.71 -10.75
CA GLU A 130 16.24 -0.98 -9.84
C GLU A 130 15.57 0.37 -9.52
N CYS A 131 15.09 0.51 -8.28
CA CYS A 131 14.69 1.80 -7.73
C CYS A 131 15.95 2.54 -7.31
N VAL A 132 16.59 3.26 -8.23
CA VAL A 132 17.62 4.22 -7.82
C VAL A 132 16.87 5.45 -7.28
N GLY A 133 17.03 5.70 -5.98
CA GLY A 133 16.49 6.91 -5.36
C GLY A 133 16.98 8.13 -6.12
N LEU A 134 16.05 8.99 -6.54
CA LEU A 134 16.39 10.36 -6.93
C LEU A 134 16.89 11.04 -5.66
N GLU A 135 18.21 11.05 -5.46
CA GLU A 135 18.84 11.93 -4.51
C GLU A 135 18.42 13.35 -4.87
N ALA A 136 17.74 14.00 -3.92
CA ALA A 136 17.45 15.41 -4.01
C ALA A 136 18.77 16.17 -4.02
N THR A 137 19.24 16.58 -5.19
CA THR A 137 20.30 17.58 -5.28
C THR A 137 19.69 18.92 -4.89
N ASN A 138 19.76 19.20 -3.58
CA ASN A 138 19.79 20.57 -3.10
C ASN A 138 21.22 21.07 -3.21
N SER A 139 21.48 22.03 -4.09
CA SER A 139 22.57 23.02 -3.93
C SER A 139 22.36 24.18 -4.89
N GLN A 140 22.19 25.34 -4.28
CA GLN A 140 22.49 26.68 -4.80
C GLN A 140 23.89 26.71 -5.46
N ASP A 141 24.06 27.50 -6.53
CA ASP A 141 25.06 28.58 -6.59
C ASP A 141 24.92 29.41 -7.88
N TYR A 142 25.02 30.74 -7.69
CA TYR A 142 25.11 31.89 -8.62
C TYR A 142 24.00 32.22 -9.63
#